data_AF-A0A3R7NP81-F1
#
_entry.id   AF-A0A3R7NP81-F1
#
_cell.length_a   1.000
_cell.length_b   1.000
_cell.length_c   1.000
_cell.angle_alpha   90.00
_cell.angle_beta   90.00
_cell.angle_gamma   90.00
#
_symmetry.space_group_name_H-M   'P 1'
#
loop_
_entity.id
_entity.type
_entity.pdbx_description
1 polymer ?
#
loop_
_entity_poly.entity_id
_entity_poly.type
_entity_poly.pdbx_seq_one_letter_code
_entity_poly.pdbx_strand_id
1 'polypeptide(L)'
;MGGKVSRERVDGATATGVLVLSRCNLHSWKKIVKTLAGLSHLRGVALDRNRLSKPLPSSVLRLDMWFTLRTLDLSSNDLTCACVLGGLGGCTSSKKNEKRTDSLQVVYPLESLNLSNNRLLQLPPLLLVTFPKLRRLLCRGNTVPLDMEGGFACRVGSGAALTMIDLGCSQLRSFYLLDGSVEGAAPEGSFFPSLSELLLDGNSLGGTFTLVSSQWEGPKAGYFPLLKTINIASQKQILERVDPSVYVVAPSLHKVILAENAMQDAMMADLRHSKEYQQWAERRKSGVDKQLRFTGSAALM
;
A
#
# COMPACT_ATOMS: atom_id res chain seq x y z
N MET A 1 11.38 -4.83 -32.33
CA MET A 1 12.68 -4.35 -31.79
C MET A 1 12.47 -3.79 -30.37
N GLY A 2 13.13 -4.32 -29.35
CA GLY A 2 13.02 -3.80 -27.97
C GLY A 2 13.85 -2.56 -27.76
N GLY A 3 13.30 -1.55 -27.09
CA GLY A 3 14.01 -0.28 -26.90
C GLY A 3 15.36 -0.47 -26.23
N LYS A 4 16.37 0.25 -26.75
CA LYS A 4 17.72 0.25 -26.20
C LYS A 4 17.78 1.25 -25.06
N VAL A 5 18.42 0.85 -23.96
CA VAL A 5 18.84 1.80 -22.93
C VAL A 5 20.01 2.59 -23.50
N SER A 6 19.88 3.92 -23.59
CA SER A 6 20.96 4.77 -24.10
C SER A 6 22.11 4.86 -23.10
N ARG A 7 23.34 5.00 -23.62
CA ARG A 7 24.53 5.15 -22.79
C ARG A 7 24.47 6.40 -21.91
N GLU A 8 23.98 7.51 -22.46
CA GLU A 8 23.75 8.77 -21.74
C GLU A 8 22.91 8.59 -20.45
N ARG A 9 21.88 7.74 -20.49
CA ARG A 9 21.05 7.47 -19.31
C ARG A 9 21.81 6.69 -18.24
N VAL A 10 22.69 5.78 -18.65
CA VAL A 10 23.52 4.99 -17.74
C VAL A 10 24.60 5.87 -17.11
N ASP A 11 25.25 6.71 -17.92
CA ASP A 11 26.29 7.64 -17.46
C ASP A 11 25.68 8.68 -16.50
N GLY A 12 24.52 9.24 -16.85
CA GLY A 12 23.76 10.13 -15.96
C GLY A 12 23.30 9.46 -14.68
N ALA A 13 22.89 8.19 -14.73
CA ALA A 13 22.51 7.43 -13.54
C ALA A 13 23.70 7.13 -12.63
N THR A 14 24.89 6.91 -13.19
CA THR A 14 26.14 6.77 -12.43
C THR A 14 26.46 8.05 -11.67
N ALA A 15 26.28 9.21 -12.29
CA ALA A 15 26.56 10.51 -11.68
C ALA A 15 25.52 10.93 -10.62
N THR A 16 24.24 10.62 -10.86
CA THR A 16 23.12 11.13 -10.03
C THR A 16 22.58 10.12 -9.02
N GLY A 17 22.87 8.82 -9.21
CA GLY A 17 22.23 7.74 -8.47
C GLY A 17 20.76 7.53 -8.85
N VAL A 18 20.27 8.11 -9.95
CA VAL A 18 18.88 7.94 -10.41
C VAL A 18 18.85 7.47 -11.85
N LEU A 19 18.23 6.32 -12.09
CA LEU A 19 18.04 5.78 -13.42
C LEU A 19 16.58 5.91 -13.87
N VAL A 20 16.35 6.65 -14.95
CA VAL A 20 15.03 6.83 -15.56
C VAL A 20 14.96 6.11 -16.91
N LEU A 21 14.18 5.04 -16.94
CA LEU A 21 13.91 4.19 -18.11
C LEU A 21 12.43 4.18 -18.48
N SER A 22 11.72 5.26 -18.17
CA SER A 22 10.31 5.44 -18.48
C SER A 22 10.06 5.46 -20.00
N ARG A 23 8.95 4.86 -20.45
CA ARG A 23 8.50 4.89 -21.86
C ARG A 23 9.53 4.41 -22.88
N CYS A 24 10.40 3.48 -22.48
CA CYS A 24 11.47 2.96 -23.33
C CYS A 24 11.07 1.70 -24.10
N ASN A 25 9.79 1.31 -24.10
CA ASN A 25 9.30 0.09 -24.75
C ASN A 25 10.09 -1.18 -24.31
N LEU A 26 10.49 -1.21 -23.03
CA LEU A 26 11.20 -2.34 -22.44
C LEU A 26 10.21 -3.48 -22.16
N HIS A 27 10.59 -4.69 -22.53
CA HIS A 27 9.76 -5.90 -22.34
C HIS A 27 10.57 -7.08 -21.77
N SER A 28 11.84 -6.87 -21.43
CA SER A 28 12.76 -7.93 -21.02
C SER A 28 13.54 -7.56 -19.77
N TRP A 29 13.26 -8.28 -18.69
CA TRP A 29 14.02 -8.18 -17.44
C TRP A 29 15.51 -8.49 -17.62
N LYS A 30 15.89 -9.40 -18.53
CA LYS A 30 17.31 -9.75 -18.77
C LYS A 30 18.14 -8.52 -19.15
N LYS A 31 17.60 -7.65 -20.01
CA LYS A 31 18.29 -6.42 -20.42
C LYS A 31 18.36 -5.42 -19.27
N ILE A 32 17.26 -5.24 -18.54
CA ILE A 32 17.18 -4.35 -17.39
C ILE A 32 18.18 -4.78 -16.31
N VAL A 33 18.19 -6.05 -15.94
CA VAL A 33 19.11 -6.63 -14.95
C VAL A 33 20.57 -6.41 -15.37
N LYS A 34 20.90 -6.63 -16.66
CA LYS A 34 22.25 -6.36 -17.17
C LYS A 34 22.65 -4.90 -17.01
N THR A 35 21.75 -3.97 -17.29
CA THR A 35 21.99 -2.53 -17.12
C THR A 35 22.16 -2.17 -15.64
N LEU A 36 21.29 -2.68 -14.77
CA LEU A 36 21.30 -2.36 -13.34
C LEU A 36 22.46 -2.99 -12.57
N ALA A 37 23.00 -4.11 -13.04
CA ALA A 37 24.12 -4.80 -12.39
C ALA A 37 25.39 -3.95 -12.27
N GLY A 38 25.59 -2.98 -13.16
CA GLY A 38 26.72 -2.04 -13.08
C GLY A 38 26.47 -0.78 -12.26
N LEU A 39 25.28 -0.63 -11.67
CA LEU A 39 24.82 0.61 -11.03
C LEU A 39 24.45 0.37 -9.55
N SER A 40 25.43 0.01 -8.74
CA SER A 40 25.24 -0.37 -7.32
C SER A 40 24.84 0.79 -6.39
N HIS A 41 25.04 2.05 -6.81
CA HIS A 41 24.77 3.24 -5.99
C HIS A 41 23.39 3.87 -6.23
N LEU A 42 22.50 3.21 -6.99
CA LEU A 42 21.20 3.78 -7.34
C LEU A 42 20.29 3.95 -6.14
N ARG A 43 19.83 5.18 -5.94
CA ARG A 43 18.82 5.57 -4.94
C ARG A 43 17.42 5.61 -5.54
N GLY A 44 17.30 5.79 -6.85
CA GLY A 44 16.02 5.85 -7.56
C GLY A 44 16.05 5.11 -8.88
N VAL A 45 15.02 4.29 -9.13
CA VAL A 45 14.82 3.60 -10.41
C VAL A 45 13.39 3.80 -10.87
N ALA A 46 13.23 4.38 -12.07
CA ALA A 46 11.93 4.50 -12.74
C ALA A 46 11.91 3.63 -14.01
N LEU A 47 11.03 2.63 -14.02
CA LEU A 47 10.77 1.71 -15.12
C LEU A 47 9.31 1.82 -15.60
N ASP A 48 8.65 2.92 -15.32
CA ASP A 48 7.23 3.11 -15.60
C ASP A 48 6.92 3.18 -17.10
N ARG A 49 5.66 2.86 -17.44
CA ARG A 49 5.15 2.98 -18.83
C ARG A 49 5.97 2.18 -19.84
N ASN A 50 6.35 0.97 -19.46
CA ASN A 50 7.01 0.01 -20.34
C ASN A 50 6.03 -1.14 -20.66
N ARG A 51 6.55 -2.27 -21.15
CA ARG A 51 5.76 -3.47 -21.50
C ARG A 51 6.27 -4.68 -20.74
N LEU A 52 6.63 -4.49 -19.46
CA LEU A 52 7.12 -5.57 -18.61
C LEU A 52 5.92 -6.40 -18.16
N SER A 53 5.69 -7.52 -18.85
CA SER A 53 4.57 -8.43 -18.57
C SER A 53 4.96 -9.66 -17.74
N LYS A 54 6.24 -10.04 -17.79
CA LYS A 54 6.74 -11.18 -17.03
C LYS A 54 6.85 -10.82 -15.53
N PRO A 55 6.61 -11.79 -14.62
CA PRO A 55 6.87 -11.61 -13.20
C PRO A 55 8.26 -11.03 -12.93
N LEU A 56 8.38 -10.23 -11.87
CA LEU A 56 9.67 -9.70 -11.44
C LEU A 56 10.60 -10.87 -11.06
N PRO A 57 11.76 -11.06 -11.73
CA PRO A 57 12.59 -12.23 -11.48
C PRO A 57 13.50 -12.03 -10.27
N SER A 58 13.85 -13.13 -9.59
CA SER A 58 14.77 -13.11 -8.43
C SER A 58 16.15 -12.56 -8.72
N SER A 59 16.60 -12.59 -9.98
CA SER A 59 17.83 -11.90 -10.38
C SER A 59 17.79 -10.40 -10.14
N VAL A 60 16.61 -9.77 -10.11
CA VAL A 60 16.49 -8.34 -9.77
C VAL A 60 16.82 -8.11 -8.31
N LEU A 61 16.37 -8.99 -7.39
CA LEU A 61 16.67 -8.84 -5.96
C LEU A 61 18.12 -9.14 -5.58
N ARG A 62 18.90 -9.78 -6.46
CA ARG A 62 20.33 -10.02 -6.25
C ARG A 62 21.23 -8.85 -6.67
N LEU A 63 20.64 -7.71 -7.05
CA LEU A 63 21.40 -6.55 -7.49
C LEU A 63 21.84 -5.69 -6.29
N ASP A 64 23.10 -5.25 -6.30
CA ASP A 64 23.66 -4.46 -5.19
C ASP A 64 22.97 -3.10 -5.00
N MET A 65 22.23 -2.61 -6.01
CA MET A 65 21.44 -1.38 -5.88
C MET A 65 20.46 -1.44 -4.71
N TRP A 66 19.96 -2.62 -4.32
CA TRP A 66 18.98 -2.72 -3.23
C TRP A 66 19.52 -2.23 -1.89
N PHE A 67 20.84 -2.21 -1.67
CA PHE A 67 21.44 -1.65 -0.46
C PHE A 67 21.39 -0.11 -0.41
N THR A 68 21.10 0.56 -1.53
CA THR A 68 21.04 2.03 -1.62
C THR A 68 19.70 2.55 -2.15
N LEU A 69 18.88 1.68 -2.76
CA LEU A 69 17.64 2.03 -3.43
C LEU A 69 16.57 2.50 -2.43
N ARG A 70 16.09 3.73 -2.63
CA ARG A 70 15.03 4.36 -1.84
C ARG A 70 13.70 4.42 -2.57
N THR A 71 13.73 4.55 -3.90
CA THR A 71 12.51 4.65 -4.72
C THR A 71 12.56 3.70 -5.90
N LEU A 72 11.50 2.91 -6.07
CA LEU A 72 11.31 2.05 -7.22
C LEU A 72 9.92 2.30 -7.82
N ASP A 73 9.89 2.69 -9.09
CA ASP A 73 8.67 2.85 -9.87
C ASP A 73 8.61 1.79 -10.98
N LEU A 74 7.65 0.86 -10.87
CA LEU A 74 7.32 -0.18 -11.85
C LEU A 74 5.93 0.04 -12.45
N SER A 75 5.34 1.23 -12.28
CA SER A 75 3.95 1.48 -12.63
C SER A 75 3.69 1.45 -14.14
N SER A 76 2.43 1.27 -14.53
CA SER A 76 2.01 1.30 -15.94
C SER A 76 2.80 0.30 -16.80
N ASN A 77 2.88 -0.93 -16.32
CA ASN A 77 3.44 -2.07 -17.04
C ASN A 77 2.35 -3.15 -17.15
N ASP A 78 2.72 -4.40 -17.44
CA ASP A 78 1.80 -5.53 -17.52
C ASP A 78 2.13 -6.58 -16.45
N LEU A 79 2.76 -6.17 -15.33
CA LEU A 79 3.27 -7.13 -14.34
C LEU A 79 2.12 -7.89 -13.71
N THR A 80 2.20 -9.22 -13.75
CA THR A 80 1.21 -10.11 -13.12
C THR A 80 1.60 -10.51 -11.71
N CYS A 81 2.89 -10.41 -11.36
CA CYS A 81 3.41 -10.84 -10.08
C CYS A 81 4.69 -10.07 -9.69
N ALA A 82 4.72 -9.62 -8.44
CA ALA A 82 5.87 -8.96 -7.80
C ALA A 82 6.26 -9.66 -6.48
N CYS A 83 5.81 -10.89 -6.25
CA CYS A 83 6.00 -11.61 -4.97
C CYS A 83 7.44 -11.78 -4.55
N VAL A 84 8.38 -11.73 -5.50
CA VAL A 84 9.80 -11.77 -5.20
C VAL A 84 10.22 -10.63 -4.27
N LEU A 85 9.59 -9.45 -4.35
CA LEU A 85 9.84 -8.32 -3.44
C LEU A 85 9.53 -8.65 -1.97
N GLY A 86 8.79 -9.72 -1.75
CA GLY A 86 8.39 -10.20 -0.44
C GLY A 86 9.36 -11.16 0.26
N GLY A 87 10.38 -11.64 -0.45
CA GLY A 87 11.36 -12.54 0.15
C GLY A 87 12.34 -13.10 -0.86
N LEU A 88 13.61 -13.16 -0.46
CA LEU A 88 14.71 -13.78 -1.20
C LEU A 88 14.72 -15.32 -1.15
N GLY A 89 13.72 -15.97 -0.55
CA GLY A 89 13.58 -17.43 -0.52
C GLY A 89 12.13 -17.83 -0.24
N GLY A 90 11.37 -18.19 -1.27
CA GLY A 90 9.96 -18.53 -1.06
C GLY A 90 9.14 -19.02 -2.25
N CYS A 91 9.71 -19.17 -3.45
CA CYS A 91 9.10 -19.99 -4.50
C CYS A 91 9.48 -21.48 -4.37
N THR A 92 9.84 -21.94 -3.18
CA THR A 92 9.96 -23.37 -2.88
C THR A 92 9.12 -23.67 -1.65
N SER A 93 7.92 -24.20 -1.89
CA SER A 93 7.17 -25.02 -0.95
C SER A 93 7.99 -26.27 -0.62
N SER A 94 9.10 -26.13 0.10
CA SER A 94 9.84 -27.25 0.66
C SER A 94 9.88 -27.06 2.16
N LYS A 95 8.92 -27.72 2.81
CA LYS A 95 8.95 -28.04 4.24
C LYS A 95 10.27 -28.74 4.53
N LYS A 96 11.29 -28.03 5.01
CA LYS A 96 12.40 -28.62 5.75
C LYS A 96 13.12 -27.54 6.55
N ASN A 97 12.90 -27.59 7.86
CA ASN A 97 13.75 -27.15 8.96
C ASN A 97 15.12 -26.55 8.57
N GLU A 98 15.15 -25.31 8.11
CA GLU A 98 16.34 -24.48 8.23
C GLU A 98 16.19 -23.65 9.49
N LYS A 99 16.97 -24.04 10.51
CA LYS A 99 17.20 -23.27 11.71
C LYS A 99 17.51 -21.83 11.29
N ARG A 100 16.69 -20.89 11.74
CA ARG A 100 16.99 -19.45 11.74
C ARG A 100 18.34 -19.26 12.44
N THR A 101 19.41 -19.26 11.68
CA THR A 101 20.65 -18.63 12.09
C THR A 101 20.39 -17.12 12.08
N ASP A 102 20.83 -16.45 13.16
CA ASP A 102 20.89 -14.99 13.36
C ASP A 102 21.75 -14.31 12.27
N SER A 103 21.35 -14.48 11.01
CA SER A 103 21.91 -13.77 9.88
C SER A 103 21.36 -12.34 9.98
N LEU A 104 22.27 -11.41 10.28
CA LEU A 104 22.08 -9.95 10.23
C LEU A 104 21.03 -9.62 9.17
N GLN A 105 19.81 -9.34 9.61
CA GLN A 105 18.68 -9.14 8.70
C GLN A 105 19.03 -7.93 7.85
N VAL A 106 19.29 -8.16 6.56
CA VAL A 106 19.65 -7.08 5.64
C VAL A 106 18.47 -6.12 5.57
N VAL A 107 18.69 -4.91 6.09
CA VAL A 107 17.67 -3.85 6.11
C VAL A 107 17.78 -3.06 4.82
N TYR A 108 16.87 -3.30 3.88
CA TYR A 108 16.81 -2.52 2.65
C TYR A 108 16.21 -1.13 2.90
N PRO A 109 16.78 -0.05 2.35
CA PRO A 109 16.36 1.32 2.62
C PRO A 109 15.22 1.81 1.72
N LEU A 110 14.46 0.91 1.09
CA LEU A 110 13.38 1.29 0.19
C LEU A 110 12.30 2.06 0.96
N GLU A 111 12.01 3.29 0.54
CA GLU A 111 11.06 4.21 1.16
C GLU A 111 9.77 4.34 0.33
N SER A 112 9.83 4.11 -0.98
CA SER A 112 8.70 4.29 -1.89
C SER A 112 8.67 3.20 -2.97
N LEU A 113 7.55 2.51 -3.08
CA LEU A 113 7.31 1.47 -4.09
C LEU A 113 6.02 1.78 -4.86
N ASN A 114 6.14 1.91 -6.17
CA ASN A 114 5.00 2.13 -7.07
C ASN A 114 4.81 0.94 -8.02
N LEU A 115 3.72 0.21 -7.83
CA LEU A 115 3.25 -0.93 -8.61
C LEU A 115 1.91 -0.62 -9.32
N SER A 116 1.50 0.64 -9.38
CA SER A 116 0.22 1.05 -9.94
C SER A 116 0.07 0.70 -11.42
N ASN A 117 -1.15 0.56 -11.92
CA ASN A 117 -1.46 0.28 -13.33
C ASN A 117 -0.72 -0.94 -13.87
N ASN A 118 -0.76 -2.04 -13.12
CA ASN A 118 -0.27 -3.36 -13.52
C ASN A 118 -1.43 -4.35 -13.56
N ARG A 119 -1.13 -5.65 -13.60
CA ARG A 119 -2.10 -6.76 -13.58
C ARG A 119 -1.87 -7.66 -12.38
N LEU A 120 -1.46 -7.08 -11.25
CA LEU A 120 -1.11 -7.85 -10.06
C LEU A 120 -2.37 -8.53 -9.50
N LEU A 121 -2.26 -9.83 -9.22
CA LEU A 121 -3.29 -10.59 -8.51
C LEU A 121 -3.16 -10.47 -6.99
N GLN A 122 -1.93 -10.25 -6.50
CA GLN A 122 -1.63 -10.19 -5.07
C GLN A 122 -0.47 -9.23 -4.79
N LEU A 123 -0.44 -8.69 -3.58
CA LEU A 123 0.69 -7.93 -3.07
C LEU A 123 1.87 -8.86 -2.71
N PRO A 124 3.11 -8.36 -2.67
CA PRO A 124 4.25 -9.18 -2.26
C PRO A 124 4.13 -9.59 -0.78
N PRO A 125 4.20 -10.90 -0.46
CA PRO A 125 4.12 -11.40 0.92
C PRO A 125 5.26 -10.84 1.77
N LEU A 126 5.07 -10.47 3.04
CA LEU A 126 6.17 -9.97 3.90
C LEU A 126 6.95 -8.76 3.33
N LEU A 127 6.33 -7.99 2.42
CA LEU A 127 6.95 -6.80 1.81
C LEU A 127 7.51 -5.83 2.86
N LEU A 128 6.76 -5.60 3.94
CA LEU A 128 7.14 -4.63 4.97
C LEU A 128 8.20 -5.18 5.94
N VAL A 129 8.34 -6.50 6.02
CA VAL A 129 9.46 -7.15 6.71
C VAL A 129 10.74 -7.02 5.88
N THR A 130 10.61 -7.15 4.55
CA THR A 130 11.74 -7.00 3.62
C THR A 130 12.19 -5.53 3.52
N PHE A 131 11.24 -4.60 3.48
CA PHE A 131 11.48 -3.16 3.38
C PHE A 131 10.90 -2.41 4.59
N PRO A 132 11.51 -2.51 5.78
CA PRO A 132 10.96 -1.92 7.01
C PRO A 132 10.95 -0.39 7.01
N LYS A 133 11.67 0.25 6.07
CA LYS A 133 11.64 1.71 5.84
C LYS A 133 10.59 2.15 4.83
N LEU A 134 9.78 1.24 4.27
CA LEU A 134 8.80 1.58 3.25
C LEU A 134 7.71 2.49 3.82
N ARG A 135 7.61 3.70 3.26
CA ARG A 135 6.66 4.74 3.67
C ARG A 135 5.44 4.82 2.76
N ARG A 136 5.64 4.57 1.47
CA ARG A 136 4.58 4.69 0.44
C ARG A 136 4.48 3.41 -0.37
N LEU A 137 3.32 2.79 -0.33
CA LEU A 137 2.95 1.69 -1.21
C LEU A 137 1.82 2.13 -2.13
N LEU A 138 2.13 2.26 -3.42
CA LEU A 138 1.19 2.66 -4.45
C LEU A 138 0.90 1.46 -5.36
N CYS A 139 -0.32 0.93 -5.32
CA CYS A 139 -0.79 -0.17 -6.17
C CYS A 139 -2.14 0.16 -6.81
N ARG A 140 -2.36 1.43 -7.14
CA ARG A 140 -3.59 1.93 -7.76
C ARG A 140 -3.81 1.33 -9.14
N GLY A 141 -5.05 1.12 -9.57
CA GLY A 141 -5.39 0.85 -10.96
C GLY A 141 -4.93 -0.51 -11.46
N ASN A 142 -4.74 -1.50 -10.57
CA ASN A 142 -4.47 -2.86 -11.00
C ASN A 142 -5.73 -3.44 -11.67
N THR A 143 -5.59 -3.95 -12.89
CA THR A 143 -6.75 -4.35 -13.71
C THR A 143 -7.37 -5.67 -13.27
N VAL A 144 -6.61 -6.48 -12.52
CA VAL A 144 -7.06 -7.73 -11.91
C VAL A 144 -7.45 -7.43 -10.45
N PRO A 145 -8.55 -8.01 -9.93
CA PRO A 145 -8.87 -7.89 -8.51
C PRO A 145 -7.71 -8.37 -7.64
N LEU A 146 -7.22 -7.47 -6.79
CA LEU A 146 -6.21 -7.83 -5.80
C LEU A 146 -6.85 -8.72 -4.73
N ASP A 147 -6.24 -9.87 -4.50
CA ASP A 147 -6.59 -10.74 -3.37
C ASP A 147 -6.15 -10.10 -2.06
N MET A 148 -7.15 -9.82 -1.21
CA MET A 148 -7.01 -9.23 0.12
C MET A 148 -7.67 -10.10 1.20
N GLU A 149 -7.92 -11.38 0.93
CA GLU A 149 -8.46 -12.31 1.94
C GLU A 149 -7.49 -12.38 3.14
N GLY A 150 -8.01 -12.35 4.36
CA GLY A 150 -7.19 -12.26 5.59
C GLY A 150 -6.66 -10.85 5.90
N GLY A 151 -7.03 -9.84 5.13
CA GLY A 151 -6.67 -8.43 5.37
C GLY A 151 -5.25 -8.04 4.92
N PHE A 152 -5.02 -6.73 4.84
CA PHE A 152 -3.79 -6.16 4.31
C PHE A 152 -2.54 -6.59 5.10
N ALA A 153 -2.59 -6.57 6.43
CA ALA A 153 -1.46 -6.97 7.27
C ALA A 153 -1.02 -8.42 7.06
N CYS A 154 -1.97 -9.35 6.85
CA CYS A 154 -1.64 -10.73 6.52
C CYS A 154 -0.88 -10.84 5.19
N ARG A 155 -1.21 -9.97 4.22
CA ARG A 155 -0.62 -9.99 2.88
C ARG A 155 0.74 -9.33 2.78
N VAL A 156 1.05 -8.30 3.56
CA VAL A 156 2.34 -7.58 3.43
C VAL A 156 3.20 -7.57 4.68
N GLY A 157 2.68 -8.06 5.81
CA GLY A 157 3.32 -7.98 7.13
C GLY A 157 3.02 -6.66 7.86
N SER A 158 3.67 -6.46 9.01
CA SER A 158 3.63 -5.19 9.76
C SER A 158 4.71 -4.22 9.26
N GLY A 159 4.45 -2.92 9.37
CA GLY A 159 5.37 -1.89 8.88
C GLY A 159 5.27 -0.60 9.67
N ALA A 160 6.24 -0.36 10.56
CA ALA A 160 6.26 0.82 11.43
C ALA A 160 6.40 2.14 10.66
N ALA A 161 7.08 2.13 9.51
CA ALA A 161 7.34 3.32 8.70
C ALA A 161 6.25 3.64 7.68
N LEU A 162 5.28 2.74 7.44
CA LEU A 162 4.30 2.90 6.38
C LEU A 162 3.35 4.05 6.70
N THR A 163 3.35 5.09 5.86
CA THR A 163 2.53 6.30 6.05
C THR A 163 1.35 6.36 5.07
N MET A 164 1.49 5.75 3.89
CA MET A 164 0.50 5.85 2.82
C MET A 164 0.31 4.52 2.10
N ILE A 165 -0.95 4.14 1.95
CA ILE A 165 -1.41 3.01 1.15
C ILE A 165 -2.37 3.54 0.09
N ASP A 166 -2.06 3.32 -1.20
CA ASP A 166 -2.95 3.61 -2.31
C ASP A 166 -3.28 2.31 -3.07
N LEU A 167 -4.53 1.87 -2.94
CA LEU A 167 -5.10 0.71 -3.62
C LEU A 167 -6.35 1.13 -4.43
N GLY A 168 -6.48 2.40 -4.79
CA GLY A 168 -7.64 2.88 -5.54
C GLY A 168 -7.76 2.21 -6.91
N CYS A 169 -8.97 2.08 -7.44
CA CYS A 169 -9.23 1.48 -8.75
C CYS A 169 -8.65 0.07 -8.97
N SER A 170 -8.46 -0.72 -7.92
CA SER A 170 -7.84 -2.06 -7.98
C SER A 170 -8.85 -3.21 -7.85
N GLN A 171 -10.12 -2.92 -8.14
CA GLN A 171 -11.23 -3.87 -8.19
C GLN A 171 -11.45 -4.64 -6.86
N LEU A 172 -11.06 -4.05 -5.74
CA LEU A 172 -11.25 -4.62 -4.41
C LEU A 172 -12.73 -4.82 -4.13
N ARG A 173 -13.11 -6.00 -3.64
CA ARG A 173 -14.50 -6.33 -3.24
C ARG A 173 -14.71 -6.20 -1.73
N SER A 174 -13.65 -6.48 -0.97
CA SER A 174 -13.57 -6.30 0.47
C SER A 174 -12.18 -5.77 0.81
N PHE A 175 -12.07 -5.10 1.95
CA PHE A 175 -10.80 -4.61 2.46
C PHE A 175 -10.86 -4.45 3.97
N TYR A 176 -9.82 -4.97 4.64
CA TYR A 176 -9.55 -4.74 6.06
C TYR A 176 -8.06 -4.47 6.21
N LEU A 177 -7.66 -3.58 7.12
CA LEU A 177 -6.25 -3.48 7.50
C LEU A 177 -5.83 -4.69 8.33
N LEU A 178 -6.72 -5.17 9.21
CA LEU A 178 -6.49 -6.28 10.13
C LEU A 178 -7.67 -7.25 10.11
N ASP A 179 -7.34 -8.54 10.16
CA ASP A 179 -8.29 -9.64 10.23
C ASP A 179 -7.88 -10.66 11.30
N GLY A 180 -8.79 -11.57 11.68
CA GLY A 180 -8.54 -12.61 12.67
C GLY A 180 -7.47 -13.64 12.26
N SER A 181 -7.08 -13.65 10.97
CA SER A 181 -6.06 -14.56 10.43
C SER A 181 -4.61 -14.11 10.65
N VAL A 182 -4.37 -12.98 11.33
CA VAL A 182 -3.01 -12.50 11.59
C VAL A 182 -2.40 -13.31 12.74
N GLU A 183 -1.81 -14.46 12.40
CA GLU A 183 -1.10 -15.34 13.35
C GLU A 183 0.08 -14.62 14.03
N GLY A 184 0.21 -14.79 15.34
CA GLY A 184 1.39 -14.31 16.10
C GLY A 184 1.44 -12.81 16.36
N ALA A 185 0.34 -12.08 16.12
CA ALA A 185 0.19 -10.70 16.56
C ALA A 185 0.25 -10.66 18.09
N ALA A 186 1.39 -10.31 18.67
CA ALA A 186 1.40 -9.86 20.05
C ALA A 186 0.40 -8.69 20.13
N PRO A 187 -0.66 -8.77 20.96
CA PRO A 187 -1.77 -7.81 20.98
C PRO A 187 -1.37 -6.39 21.39
N GLU A 188 -0.10 -6.16 21.72
CA GLU A 188 0.39 -4.93 22.34
C GLU A 188 0.93 -3.89 21.34
N GLY A 189 1.21 -4.25 20.08
CA GLY A 189 1.80 -3.33 19.09
C GLY A 189 0.88 -3.01 17.92
N SER A 190 0.78 -1.72 17.52
CA SER A 190 0.13 -1.33 16.27
C SER A 190 0.90 -1.87 15.07
N PHE A 191 0.21 -2.48 14.11
CA PHE A 191 0.82 -2.97 12.86
C PHE A 191 1.32 -1.84 11.95
N PHE A 192 0.64 -0.70 11.99
CA PHE A 192 0.90 0.46 11.13
C PHE A 192 0.83 1.77 11.94
N PRO A 193 1.72 1.97 12.93
CA PRO A 193 1.66 3.12 13.85
C PRO A 193 1.79 4.47 13.13
N SER A 194 2.49 4.49 11.99
CA SER A 194 2.73 5.71 11.19
C SER A 194 1.72 5.93 10.06
N LEU A 195 0.76 5.03 9.87
CA LEU A 195 -0.17 5.13 8.74
C LEU A 195 -1.01 6.39 8.88
N SER A 196 -0.96 7.27 7.88
CA SER A 196 -1.68 8.53 7.86
C SER A 196 -2.74 8.60 6.76
N GLU A 197 -2.54 7.89 5.66
CA GLU A 197 -3.40 7.95 4.48
C GLU A 197 -3.72 6.57 3.91
N LEU A 198 -5.01 6.30 3.74
CA LEU A 198 -5.54 5.08 3.15
C LEU A 198 -6.46 5.44 1.98
N LEU A 199 -6.02 5.15 0.75
CA LEU A 199 -6.75 5.48 -0.48
C LEU A 199 -7.27 4.20 -1.14
N LEU A 200 -8.60 4.11 -1.24
CA LEU A 200 -9.38 2.95 -1.69
C LEU A 200 -10.49 3.37 -2.67
N ASP A 201 -10.44 4.57 -3.24
CA ASP A 201 -11.46 5.09 -4.16
C ASP A 201 -11.56 4.27 -5.44
N GLY A 202 -12.73 4.26 -6.09
CA GLY A 202 -12.90 3.63 -7.39
C GLY A 202 -12.83 2.09 -7.38
N ASN A 203 -12.93 1.47 -6.20
CA ASN A 203 -12.98 0.01 -6.04
C ASN A 203 -14.42 -0.52 -6.19
N SER A 204 -14.64 -1.77 -5.82
CA SER A 204 -15.94 -2.45 -5.85
C SER A 204 -16.36 -2.84 -4.43
N LEU A 205 -16.04 -2.00 -3.42
CA LEU A 205 -16.41 -2.26 -2.03
C LEU A 205 -17.92 -2.10 -1.86
N GLY A 206 -18.57 -3.10 -1.26
CA GLY A 206 -20.01 -3.11 -1.00
C GLY A 206 -20.34 -3.34 0.47
N GLY A 207 -21.60 -3.10 0.84
CA GLY A 207 -22.09 -3.35 2.20
C GLY A 207 -21.49 -2.39 3.22
N THR A 208 -20.80 -2.92 4.22
CA THR A 208 -20.24 -2.13 5.34
C THR A 208 -18.73 -2.02 5.23
N PHE A 209 -18.21 -0.79 5.17
CA PHE A 209 -16.78 -0.56 5.30
C PHE A 209 -16.37 -0.50 6.78
N THR A 210 -15.35 -1.27 7.15
CA THR A 210 -14.65 -1.20 8.45
C THR A 210 -13.14 -1.32 8.23
N LEU A 211 -12.34 -0.74 9.12
CA LEU A 211 -10.87 -0.88 9.09
C LEU A 211 -10.40 -2.23 9.61
N VAL A 212 -11.17 -2.84 10.51
CA VAL A 212 -10.79 -4.03 11.25
C VAL A 212 -11.95 -5.02 11.18
N SER A 213 -11.63 -6.27 10.85
CA SER A 213 -12.61 -7.36 10.78
C SER A 213 -13.29 -7.58 12.13
N SER A 214 -14.53 -8.04 12.10
CA SER A 214 -15.26 -8.45 13.32
C SER A 214 -14.59 -9.64 14.02
N GLN A 215 -13.78 -10.41 13.29
CA GLN A 215 -13.01 -11.56 13.80
C GLN A 215 -11.72 -11.13 14.53
N TRP A 216 -11.38 -9.84 14.53
CA TRP A 216 -10.20 -9.34 15.22
C TRP A 216 -10.41 -9.31 16.74
N GLU A 217 -9.54 -10.04 17.45
CA GLU A 217 -9.57 -10.14 18.92
C GLU A 217 -8.72 -9.07 19.62
N GLY A 218 -7.89 -8.32 18.88
CA GLY A 218 -7.00 -7.32 19.46
C GLY A 218 -7.71 -6.02 19.90
N PRO A 219 -6.95 -5.03 20.40
CA PRO A 219 -7.49 -3.77 20.88
C PRO A 219 -8.32 -3.06 19.80
N LYS A 220 -9.56 -2.72 20.16
CA LYS A 220 -10.52 -2.06 19.24
C LYS A 220 -10.41 -0.53 19.25
N ALA A 221 -9.50 0.04 20.04
CA ALA A 221 -9.34 1.48 20.19
C ALA A 221 -7.90 1.92 19.96
N GLY A 222 -7.73 3.04 19.24
CA GLY A 222 -6.43 3.70 19.08
C GLY A 222 -5.39 2.96 18.24
N TYR A 223 -5.79 1.91 17.52
CA TYR A 223 -4.86 1.02 16.83
C TYR A 223 -4.17 1.67 15.61
N PHE A 224 -4.79 2.68 15.01
CA PHE A 224 -4.19 3.52 13.96
C PHE A 224 -4.08 4.97 14.44
N PRO A 225 -3.13 5.27 15.33
CA PRO A 225 -3.11 6.54 16.07
C PRO A 225 -2.82 7.76 15.18
N LEU A 226 -2.26 7.55 13.98
CA LEU A 226 -1.89 8.63 13.06
C LEU A 226 -2.72 8.65 11.77
N LEU A 227 -3.72 7.77 11.61
CA LEU A 227 -4.52 7.70 10.38
C LEU A 227 -5.43 8.92 10.31
N LYS A 228 -5.22 9.79 9.31
CA LYS A 228 -5.93 11.07 9.13
C LYS A 228 -6.95 11.02 8.01
N THR A 229 -6.66 10.25 6.96
CA THR A 229 -7.45 10.24 5.73
C THR A 229 -7.80 8.82 5.33
N ILE A 230 -9.09 8.59 5.11
CA ILE A 230 -9.62 7.42 4.40
C ILE A 230 -10.37 7.92 3.18
N ASN A 231 -9.98 7.46 1.99
CA ASN A 231 -10.71 7.74 0.76
C ASN A 231 -11.37 6.47 0.26
N ILE A 232 -12.70 6.41 0.31
CA ILE A 232 -13.52 5.30 -0.22
C ILE A 232 -14.57 5.84 -1.20
N ALA A 233 -14.24 6.93 -1.91
CA ALA A 233 -15.09 7.54 -2.93
C ALA A 233 -15.36 6.60 -4.12
N SER A 234 -16.43 6.88 -4.86
CA SER A 234 -16.71 6.32 -6.18
C SER A 234 -16.70 4.77 -6.23
N GLN A 235 -17.26 4.08 -5.24
CA GLN A 235 -17.34 2.61 -5.28
C GLN A 235 -18.31 2.14 -6.36
N LYS A 236 -17.95 1.06 -7.05
CA LYS A 236 -18.77 0.45 -8.11
C LYS A 236 -19.92 -0.40 -7.57
N GLN A 237 -19.78 -0.90 -6.34
CA GLN A 237 -20.87 -1.57 -5.63
C GLN A 237 -21.56 -0.59 -4.70
N ILE A 238 -22.75 -0.95 -4.23
CA ILE A 238 -23.47 -0.16 -3.23
C ILE A 238 -22.75 -0.32 -1.90
N LEU A 239 -21.95 0.69 -1.55
CA LEU A 239 -21.45 0.88 -0.20
C LEU A 239 -22.61 1.44 0.65
N GLU A 240 -23.17 0.60 1.51
CA GLU A 240 -24.38 0.89 2.28
C GLU A 240 -24.07 1.75 3.51
N ARG A 241 -22.96 1.46 4.21
CA ARG A 241 -22.57 2.15 5.43
C ARG A 241 -21.07 2.10 5.69
N VAL A 242 -20.62 3.04 6.52
CA VAL A 242 -19.30 3.04 7.14
C VAL A 242 -19.49 2.75 8.62
N ASP A 243 -18.82 1.73 9.13
CA ASP A 243 -18.93 1.37 10.54
C ASP A 243 -18.36 2.50 11.44
N PRO A 244 -19.12 3.04 12.40
CA PRO A 244 -18.64 4.12 13.27
C PRO A 244 -17.38 3.79 14.09
N SER A 245 -17.04 2.51 14.26
CA SER A 245 -15.82 2.08 14.93
C SER A 245 -14.54 2.61 14.26
N VAL A 246 -14.59 3.07 13.00
CA VAL A 246 -13.43 3.72 12.36
C VAL A 246 -12.90 4.91 13.17
N TYR A 247 -13.76 5.65 13.88
CA TYR A 247 -13.34 6.77 14.74
C TYR A 247 -12.74 6.32 16.08
N VAL A 248 -13.08 5.10 16.52
CA VAL A 248 -12.53 4.49 17.73
C VAL A 248 -11.16 3.89 17.43
N VAL A 249 -11.03 3.17 16.32
CA VAL A 249 -9.78 2.55 15.88
C VAL A 249 -8.77 3.60 15.40
N ALA A 250 -9.23 4.64 14.70
CA ALA A 250 -8.42 5.76 14.20
C ALA A 250 -8.83 7.10 14.85
N PRO A 251 -8.39 7.38 16.10
CA PRO A 251 -8.77 8.61 16.82
C PRO A 251 -8.23 9.89 16.15
N SER A 252 -7.23 9.73 15.27
CA SER A 252 -6.68 10.81 14.46
C SER A 252 -7.34 10.99 13.10
N LEU A 253 -8.41 10.27 12.80
CA LEU A 253 -9.13 10.44 11.55
C LEU A 253 -9.67 11.87 11.47
N HIS A 254 -9.55 12.52 10.32
CA HIS A 254 -10.08 13.87 10.04
C HIS A 254 -10.98 13.87 8.81
N LYS A 255 -10.66 12.97 7.86
CA LYS A 255 -11.09 13.02 6.47
C LYS A 255 -11.58 11.62 6.08
N VAL A 256 -12.87 11.50 5.76
CA VAL A 256 -13.49 10.28 5.22
C VAL A 256 -14.22 10.65 3.95
N ILE A 257 -13.55 10.42 2.81
CA ILE A 257 -14.07 10.83 1.51
C ILE A 257 -15.05 9.77 1.02
N LEU A 258 -16.33 10.13 0.97
CA LEU A 258 -17.44 9.29 0.50
C LEU A 258 -18.02 9.75 -0.84
N ALA A 259 -17.38 10.73 -1.49
CA ALA A 259 -17.84 11.35 -2.74
C ALA A 259 -18.27 10.30 -3.77
N GLU A 260 -19.33 10.58 -4.52
CA GLU A 260 -19.80 9.76 -5.66
C GLU A 260 -20.25 8.32 -5.30
N ASN A 261 -20.49 8.03 -4.02
CA ASN A 261 -21.18 6.81 -3.61
C ASN A 261 -22.70 7.03 -3.63
N ALA A 262 -23.46 6.03 -4.08
CA ALA A 262 -24.92 6.11 -4.19
C ALA A 262 -25.61 6.48 -2.86
N MET A 263 -25.10 5.98 -1.73
CA MET A 263 -25.66 6.19 -0.39
C MET A 263 -24.91 7.28 0.41
N GLN A 264 -24.11 8.13 -0.23
CA GLN A 264 -23.25 9.10 0.45
C GLN A 264 -23.95 9.90 1.56
N ASP A 265 -25.11 10.51 1.27
CA ASP A 265 -25.81 11.35 2.24
C ASP A 265 -26.38 10.54 3.41
N ALA A 266 -26.90 9.34 3.12
CA ALA A 266 -27.42 8.43 4.14
C ALA A 266 -26.29 7.93 5.07
N MET A 267 -25.14 7.56 4.50
CA MET A 267 -23.95 7.17 5.26
C MET A 267 -23.45 8.30 6.15
N MET A 268 -23.39 9.52 5.62
CA MET A 268 -22.97 10.70 6.38
C MET A 268 -23.95 11.02 7.52
N ALA A 269 -25.25 10.88 7.28
CA ALA A 269 -26.25 11.05 8.32
C ALA A 269 -26.11 9.98 9.41
N ASP A 270 -25.98 8.71 9.04
CA ASP A 270 -25.79 7.59 9.98
C ASP A 270 -24.55 7.80 10.86
N LEU A 271 -23.41 8.12 10.25
CA LEU A 271 -22.18 8.43 10.98
C LEU A 271 -22.39 9.58 11.98
N ARG A 272 -23.07 10.67 11.59
CA ARG A 272 -23.31 11.82 12.47
C ARG A 272 -24.19 11.51 13.69
N HIS A 273 -25.10 10.56 13.57
CA HIS A 273 -25.95 10.12 14.67
C HIS A 273 -25.28 9.08 15.58
N SER A 274 -24.16 8.48 15.15
CA SER A 274 -23.42 7.50 15.94
C SER A 274 -22.76 8.14 17.18
N LYS A 275 -22.72 7.38 18.27
CA LYS A 275 -22.10 7.80 19.53
C LYS A 275 -20.58 7.98 19.37
N GLU A 276 -19.95 7.10 18.60
CA GLU A 276 -18.52 7.09 18.31
C GLU A 276 -18.10 8.38 17.60
N TYR A 277 -18.86 8.79 16.58
CA TYR A 277 -18.63 10.05 15.88
C TYR A 277 -18.86 11.25 16.79
N GLN A 278 -19.96 11.29 17.54
CA GLN A 278 -20.26 12.41 18.45
C GLN A 278 -19.15 12.61 19.48
N GLN A 279 -18.66 11.52 20.09
CA GLN A 279 -17.53 11.57 21.01
C GLN A 279 -16.24 12.04 20.33
N TRP A 280 -15.97 11.57 19.11
CA TRP A 280 -14.83 12.00 18.33
C TRP A 280 -14.92 13.50 17.97
N ALA A 281 -16.10 13.97 17.57
CA ALA A 281 -16.37 15.35 17.20
C ALA A 281 -16.21 16.30 18.40
N GLU A 282 -16.70 15.92 19.58
CA GLU A 282 -16.53 16.69 20.82
C GLU A 282 -15.03 16.87 21.16
N ARG A 283 -14.23 15.80 21.05
CA ARG A 283 -12.77 15.85 21.27
C ARG A 283 -12.04 16.73 20.25
N ARG A 284 -12.61 16.92 19.06
CA ARG A 284 -12.02 17.69 17.95
C ARG A 284 -12.77 18.97 17.62
N LYS A 285 -13.61 19.45 18.54
CA LYS A 285 -14.50 20.60 18.36
C LYS A 285 -13.80 21.81 17.73
N SER A 286 -12.61 22.18 18.20
CA SER A 286 -11.84 23.30 17.65
C SER A 286 -11.40 23.14 16.19
N GLY A 287 -11.17 21.91 15.74
CA GLY A 287 -10.85 21.58 14.34
C GLY A 287 -12.10 21.53 13.46
N VAL A 288 -13.17 20.91 13.96
CA VAL A 288 -14.46 20.82 13.28
C VAL A 288 -15.09 22.21 13.09
N ASP A 289 -15.06 23.05 14.12
CA ASP A 289 -15.57 24.42 14.09
C ASP A 289 -14.81 25.29 13.08
N LYS A 290 -13.49 25.10 12.95
CA LYS A 290 -12.69 25.77 11.92
C LYS A 290 -13.12 25.35 10.52
N GLN A 291 -13.27 24.05 10.26
CA GLN A 291 -13.73 23.57 8.95
C GLN A 291 -15.11 24.12 8.60
N LEU A 292 -16.08 24.04 9.53
CA LEU A 292 -17.42 24.60 9.37
C LEU A 292 -17.43 26.08 8.95
N ARG A 293 -16.57 26.90 9.58
CA ARG A 293 -16.45 28.33 9.26
C ARG A 293 -15.91 28.60 7.85
N PHE A 294 -15.06 27.73 7.31
CA PHE A 294 -14.42 27.94 6.01
C PHE A 294 -15.20 27.32 4.83
N THR A 295 -15.88 26.19 5.04
CA THR A 295 -16.53 25.44 3.95
C THR A 295 -18.05 25.50 3.97
N GLY A 296 -18.68 26.08 5.00
CA GLY A 296 -20.14 26.16 5.13
C GLY A 296 -20.84 24.81 5.35
N SER A 297 -20.06 23.73 5.46
CA SER A 297 -20.52 22.37 5.69
C SER A 297 -19.44 21.63 6.48
N ALA A 298 -19.83 20.96 7.58
CA ALA A 298 -19.05 19.90 8.22
C ALA A 298 -19.11 18.64 7.35
N ALA A 299 -18.83 18.78 6.05
CA ALA A 299 -18.44 17.64 5.28
C ALA A 299 -17.15 17.15 5.97
N LEU A 300 -17.18 15.90 6.44
CA LEU A 300 -15.95 15.10 6.51
C LEU A 300 -15.40 15.09 5.08
N MET A 301 -14.70 16.16 4.70
CA MET A 301 -13.73 16.07 3.62
C MET A 301 -12.65 15.23 4.20
#